data_AF-A0A286CNI3-F1
#
_entry.id   AF-A0A286CNI3-F1
#
_cell.length_a   1.000
_cell.length_b   1.000
_cell.length_c   1.000
_cell.angle_alpha   90.00
_cell.angle_beta   90.00
_cell.angle_gamma   90.00
#
_symmetry.space_group_name_H-M   'P 1'
#
loop_
_entity.id
_entity.type
_entity.pdbx_description
1 polymer ?
#
loop_
_entity_poly.entity_id
_entity_poly.type
_entity_poly.pdbx_seq_one_letter_code
_entity_poly.pdbx_strand_id
1 'polypeptide(L)'
;MRNGAGDEYSIVFSPAGVYVRGFDHESPMSPYAEDGPWPGVLDEVPEVFRRYVEEPAFSDEDGMPLVTACMWQRTGDDGWTAGTIDFPESATENPDGARYLFQLLVDRSPEAFQRWAEDYYEVPVDLEAVRHVFSSGPLTEAVVRALNPETGLADLAEDVGVIGCPAS
;
A
#
# COMPACT_ATOMS: atom_id res chain seq x y z
N MET A 1 0.76 -0.39 -4.41
CA MET A 1 1.86 -1.09 -3.74
C MET A 1 1.42 -2.52 -3.51
N ARG A 2 2.22 -3.49 -3.95
CA ARG A 2 2.10 -4.90 -3.56
C ARG A 2 3.33 -5.18 -2.71
N ASN A 3 3.17 -5.63 -1.46
CA ASN A 3 4.34 -5.83 -0.59
C ASN A 3 5.06 -7.16 -0.87
N GLY A 4 4.40 -8.07 -1.59
CA GLY A 4 4.93 -9.41 -1.90
C GLY A 4 4.56 -10.48 -0.86
N ALA A 5 3.82 -10.13 0.19
CA ALA A 5 3.31 -11.04 1.21
C ALA A 5 1.78 -11.23 1.17
N GLY A 6 1.11 -10.72 0.14
CA GLY A 6 -0.35 -10.84 -0.01
C GLY A 6 -1.11 -9.54 0.22
N ASP A 7 -0.47 -8.52 0.79
CA ASP A 7 -1.10 -7.22 0.99
C ASP A 7 -0.88 -6.29 -0.19
N GLU A 8 -1.88 -5.46 -0.44
CA GLU A 8 -1.77 -4.44 -1.46
C GLU A 8 -2.67 -3.23 -1.24
N TYR A 9 -2.24 -2.09 -1.77
CA TYR A 9 -3.09 -0.92 -1.91
C TYR A 9 -2.94 -0.25 -3.28
N SER A 10 -3.98 0.45 -3.70
CA SER A 10 -4.02 1.21 -4.94
C SER A 10 -4.61 2.60 -4.68
N ILE A 11 -4.03 3.63 -5.31
CA ILE A 11 -4.53 5.02 -5.27
C ILE A 11 -4.78 5.45 -6.71
N VAL A 12 -6.02 5.78 -7.02
CA VAL A 12 -6.45 6.20 -8.36
C VAL A 12 -6.76 7.68 -8.34
N PHE A 13 -5.99 8.46 -9.10
CA PHE A 13 -6.22 9.88 -9.33
C PHE A 13 -7.04 10.06 -10.61
N SER A 14 -8.13 10.83 -10.52
CA SER A 14 -9.05 11.05 -11.63
C SER A 14 -9.62 12.48 -11.64
N PRO A 15 -10.22 12.93 -12.75
CA PRO A 15 -10.94 14.21 -12.76
C PRO A 15 -12.09 14.30 -11.75
N ALA A 16 -12.68 13.16 -11.37
CA ALA A 16 -13.78 13.09 -10.40
C ALA A 16 -13.31 13.12 -8.94
N GLY A 17 -12.00 12.96 -8.70
CA GLY A 17 -11.40 12.90 -7.37
C GLY A 17 -10.44 11.73 -7.22
N VAL A 18 -10.19 11.33 -5.98
CA VAL A 18 -9.26 10.27 -5.61
C VAL A 18 -10.01 9.09 -4.99
N TYR A 19 -9.68 7.89 -5.44
CA TYR A 19 -10.16 6.62 -4.90
C TYR A 19 -8.97 5.84 -4.33
N VAL A 20 -9.10 5.33 -3.11
CA VAL A 20 -8.08 4.54 -2.43
C VAL A 20 -8.71 3.24 -1.98
N ARG A 21 -8.02 2.13 -2.26
CA ARG A 21 -8.38 0.82 -1.73
C ARG A 21 -7.15 0.13 -1.17
N GLY A 22 -7.35 -0.62 -0.10
CA GLY A 22 -6.37 -1.45 0.57
C GLY A 22 -6.93 -2.84 0.82
N PHE A 23 -6.06 -3.83 0.75
CA PHE A 23 -6.33 -5.22 1.08
C PHE A 23 -5.21 -5.72 1.97
N ASP A 24 -5.58 -6.03 3.20
CA ASP A 24 -4.76 -6.75 4.19
C ASP A 24 -5.25 -8.19 4.21
N HIS A 25 -4.40 -9.14 3.82
CA HIS A 25 -4.80 -10.53 3.68
C HIS A 25 -5.03 -11.24 5.03
N GLU A 26 -4.44 -10.72 6.12
CA GLU A 26 -4.61 -11.21 7.49
C GLU A 26 -5.76 -10.52 8.23
N SER A 27 -6.34 -9.48 7.62
CA SER A 27 -7.46 -8.75 8.20
C SER A 27 -8.65 -9.67 8.45
N PRO A 28 -9.32 -9.54 9.62
CA PRO A 28 -10.59 -10.23 9.87
C PRO A 28 -11.71 -9.77 8.92
N MET A 29 -11.54 -8.64 8.23
CA MET A 29 -12.47 -8.12 7.24
C MET A 29 -12.13 -8.57 5.81
N SER A 30 -11.18 -9.49 5.66
CA SER A 30 -10.81 -10.08 4.38
C SER A 30 -12.02 -10.76 3.74
N PRO A 31 -12.26 -10.58 2.42
CA PRO A 31 -13.35 -11.26 1.71
C PRO A 31 -13.23 -12.79 1.75
N TYR A 32 -12.04 -13.32 2.05
CA TYR A 32 -11.81 -14.75 2.25
C TYR A 32 -12.22 -15.24 3.63
N ALA A 33 -12.35 -14.35 4.62
CA ALA A 33 -13.03 -14.65 5.88
C ALA A 33 -14.56 -14.67 5.71
N GLU A 34 -15.09 -13.92 4.72
CA GLU A 34 -16.51 -13.58 4.60
C GLU A 34 -17.14 -13.82 3.20
N ASP A 35 -16.82 -14.85 2.42
CA ASP A 35 -17.46 -15.14 1.09
C ASP A 35 -17.88 -13.91 0.23
N GLY A 36 -17.07 -12.84 0.26
CA GLY A 36 -17.48 -11.52 -0.23
C GLY A 36 -16.86 -10.34 0.53
N PRO A 37 -16.81 -9.13 -0.07
CA PRO A 37 -16.32 -7.94 0.61
C PRO A 37 -17.09 -7.65 1.90
N TRP A 38 -16.39 -7.19 2.94
CA TRP A 38 -17.04 -6.84 4.20
C TRP A 38 -18.15 -5.79 4.00
N PRO A 39 -19.35 -5.98 4.58
CA PRO A 39 -20.47 -5.04 4.44
C PRO A 39 -20.10 -3.60 4.80
N GLY A 40 -20.51 -2.65 3.98
CA GLY A 40 -20.21 -1.22 4.14
C GLY A 40 -18.90 -0.75 3.50
N VAL A 41 -17.93 -1.64 3.24
CA VAL A 41 -16.63 -1.22 2.66
C VAL A 41 -16.78 -0.67 1.25
N LEU A 42 -17.60 -1.32 0.41
CA LEU A 42 -17.83 -0.92 -0.99
C LEU A 42 -19.26 -0.41 -1.28
N ASP A 43 -20.17 -0.54 -0.32
CA ASP A 43 -21.61 -0.34 -0.55
C ASP A 43 -21.93 1.10 -0.96
N GLU A 44 -21.31 2.06 -0.26
CA GLU A 44 -21.54 3.50 -0.42
C GLU A 44 -20.57 4.20 -1.39
N VAL A 45 -19.71 3.43 -2.07
CA VAL A 45 -18.78 4.03 -3.05
C VAL A 45 -19.56 4.79 -4.12
N PRO A 46 -19.29 6.10 -4.32
CA PRO A 46 -19.99 6.92 -5.29
C PRO A 46 -19.92 6.36 -6.71
N GLU A 47 -20.98 6.55 -7.50
CA GLU A 47 -21.08 6.10 -8.89
C GLU A 47 -19.87 6.51 -9.75
N VAL A 48 -19.34 7.70 -9.52
CA VAL A 48 -18.15 8.22 -10.23
C VAL A 48 -16.88 7.37 -10.03
N PHE A 49 -16.84 6.53 -9.00
CA PHE A 49 -15.75 5.63 -8.66
C PHE A 49 -16.10 4.15 -8.86
N ARG A 50 -17.33 3.80 -9.27
CA ARG A 50 -17.77 2.39 -9.42
C ARG A 50 -16.88 1.59 -10.36
N ARG A 51 -16.44 2.21 -11.46
CA ARG A 51 -15.49 1.58 -12.39
C ARG A 51 -14.17 1.13 -11.75
N TYR A 52 -13.78 1.70 -10.61
CA TYR A 52 -12.59 1.30 -9.87
C TYR A 52 -12.87 0.19 -8.89
N VAL A 53 -14.10 0.04 -8.42
CA VAL A 53 -14.53 -1.13 -7.64
C VAL A 53 -14.59 -2.37 -8.53
N GLU A 54 -15.02 -2.20 -9.77
CA GLU A 54 -15.19 -3.26 -10.77
C GLU A 54 -13.92 -3.53 -11.60
N GLU A 55 -12.81 -2.85 -11.30
CA GLU A 55 -11.57 -2.97 -12.05
C GLU A 55 -10.96 -4.38 -11.86
N PRO A 56 -10.84 -5.20 -12.92
CA PRO A 56 -10.30 -6.56 -12.80
C PRO A 56 -8.90 -6.63 -12.19
N ALA A 57 -8.07 -5.58 -12.35
CA ALA A 57 -6.76 -5.53 -11.73
C ALA A 57 -6.79 -5.46 -10.18
N PHE A 58 -7.95 -5.19 -9.57
CA PHE A 58 -8.16 -5.13 -8.12
C PHE A 58 -9.00 -6.31 -7.60
N SER A 59 -9.22 -7.33 -8.43
CA SER A 59 -9.89 -8.57 -8.06
C SER A 59 -8.96 -9.76 -8.23
N ASP A 60 -9.31 -10.88 -7.61
CA ASP A 60 -8.67 -12.17 -7.87
C ASP A 60 -9.14 -12.80 -9.20
N GLU A 61 -8.66 -14.02 -9.48
CA GLU A 61 -8.94 -14.74 -10.72
C GLU A 61 -10.44 -15.09 -10.89
N ASP A 62 -11.19 -15.19 -9.80
CA ASP A 62 -12.63 -15.47 -9.78
C ASP A 62 -13.48 -14.19 -9.78
N GLY A 63 -12.83 -13.01 -9.76
CA GLY A 63 -13.48 -11.70 -9.76
C GLY A 63 -13.84 -11.18 -8.38
N MET A 64 -13.40 -11.85 -7.30
CA MET A 64 -13.59 -11.37 -5.92
C MET A 64 -12.78 -10.08 -5.70
N PRO A 65 -13.40 -8.95 -5.32
CA PRO A 65 -12.67 -7.73 -5.03
C PRO A 65 -11.69 -7.92 -3.86
N LEU A 66 -10.42 -7.62 -4.08
CA LEU A 66 -9.38 -7.64 -3.04
C LEU A 66 -9.43 -6.32 -2.27
N VAL A 67 -10.23 -6.29 -1.21
CA VAL A 67 -10.42 -5.08 -0.39
C VAL A 67 -10.81 -5.40 1.04
N THR A 68 -10.16 -4.71 1.98
CA THR A 68 -10.52 -4.64 3.40
C THR A 68 -10.78 -3.20 3.84
N ALA A 69 -10.15 -2.24 3.17
CA ALA A 69 -10.33 -0.80 3.40
C ALA A 69 -10.58 -0.05 2.09
N CYS A 70 -11.55 0.88 2.09
CA CYS A 70 -11.86 1.72 0.94
C CYS A 70 -12.22 3.14 1.39
N MET A 71 -11.61 4.15 0.76
CA MET A 71 -11.87 5.56 1.03
C MET A 71 -11.78 6.39 -0.26
N TRP A 72 -12.48 7.51 -0.30
CA TRP A 72 -12.54 8.37 -1.46
C TRP A 72 -12.68 9.84 -1.08
N GLN A 73 -12.31 10.70 -2.01
CA GLN A 73 -12.54 12.14 -1.93
C GLN A 73 -12.93 12.63 -3.32
N ARG A 74 -14.14 13.18 -3.48
CA ARG A 74 -14.56 13.74 -4.79
C ARG A 74 -13.91 15.10 -4.99
N THR A 75 -13.79 15.52 -6.25
CA THR A 75 -13.37 16.88 -6.60
C THR A 75 -14.34 17.89 -5.96
N GLY A 76 -13.83 18.72 -5.05
CA GLY A 76 -14.62 19.71 -4.32
C GLY A 76 -15.07 19.27 -2.92
N ASP A 77 -14.83 18.03 -2.50
CA ASP A 77 -15.02 17.61 -1.11
C ASP A 77 -13.86 18.12 -0.23
N ASP A 78 -14.18 18.59 0.98
CA ASP A 78 -13.20 19.12 1.94
C ASP A 78 -12.42 18.04 2.71
N GLY A 79 -12.73 16.76 2.48
CA GLY A 79 -12.07 15.66 3.18
C GLY A 79 -12.38 14.28 2.61
N TRP A 80 -11.68 13.29 3.16
CA TRP A 80 -11.87 11.89 2.83
C TRP A 80 -13.16 11.34 3.44
N THR A 81 -13.81 10.44 2.71
CA THR A 81 -15.01 9.69 3.12
C THR A 81 -14.75 8.20 2.96
N ALA A 82 -15.36 7.39 3.82
CA ALA A 82 -15.48 5.94 3.69
C ALA A 82 -16.96 5.55 3.89
N GLY A 83 -17.32 4.30 3.61
CA GLY A 83 -18.69 3.84 3.83
C GLY A 83 -19.04 3.72 5.32
N THR A 84 -20.33 3.56 5.60
CA THR A 84 -20.79 3.20 6.95
C THR A 84 -20.47 1.73 7.20
N ILE A 85 -19.46 1.46 8.03
CA ILE A 85 -18.95 0.11 8.30
C ILE A 85 -19.25 -0.29 9.74
N ASP A 86 -19.90 -1.44 9.91
CA ASP A 86 -20.00 -2.12 11.20
C ASP A 86 -18.73 -2.97 11.39
N PHE A 87 -17.74 -2.40 12.07
CA PHE A 87 -16.46 -3.08 12.31
C PHE A 87 -16.60 -4.23 13.32
N PRO A 88 -15.84 -5.33 13.17
CA PRO A 88 -15.91 -6.46 14.09
C PRO A 88 -15.46 -6.07 15.51
N GLU A 89 -16.34 -6.27 16.51
CA GLU A 89 -16.10 -5.87 17.92
C GLU A 89 -14.89 -6.57 18.57
N SER A 90 -14.56 -7.79 18.12
CA SER A 90 -13.49 -8.63 18.68
C SER A 90 -12.13 -8.43 18.01
N ALA A 91 -12.03 -7.51 17.04
CA ALA A 91 -10.83 -7.33 16.26
C ALA A 91 -9.83 -6.37 16.89
N THR A 92 -8.61 -6.37 16.35
CA THR A 92 -7.50 -5.49 16.71
C THR A 92 -7.88 -4.01 16.58
N GLU A 93 -7.02 -3.09 17.04
CA GLU A 93 -7.21 -1.63 16.84
C GLU A 93 -7.24 -1.20 15.35
N ASN A 94 -7.03 -2.13 14.42
CA ASN A 94 -6.94 -1.90 12.97
C ASN A 94 -7.59 -3.06 12.19
N PRO A 95 -8.92 -3.26 12.34
CA PRO A 95 -9.60 -4.44 11.80
C PRO A 95 -9.60 -4.52 10.28
N ASP A 96 -9.53 -3.39 9.58
CA ASP A 96 -9.50 -3.29 8.11
C ASP A 96 -8.08 -3.27 7.52
N GLY A 97 -7.06 -3.27 8.38
CA GLY A 97 -5.65 -3.18 7.96
C GLY A 97 -5.20 -1.77 7.55
N ALA A 98 -6.08 -0.77 7.45
CA ALA A 98 -5.79 0.52 6.81
C ALA A 98 -4.61 1.27 7.44
N ARG A 99 -4.47 1.23 8.78
CA ARG A 99 -3.37 1.88 9.49
C ARG A 99 -2.02 1.31 9.04
N TYR A 100 -1.89 -0.01 9.00
CA TYR A 100 -0.68 -0.70 8.54
C TYR A 100 -0.41 -0.42 7.06
N LEU A 101 -1.42 -0.59 6.21
CA LEU A 101 -1.30 -0.42 4.76
C LEU A 101 -0.87 1.01 4.36
N PHE A 102 -1.43 2.02 5.04
CA PHE A 102 -1.26 3.42 4.64
C PHE A 102 -0.25 4.19 5.50
N GLN A 103 0.40 3.57 6.50
CA GLN A 103 1.28 4.28 7.42
C GLN A 103 2.40 5.07 6.72
N LEU A 104 3.00 4.50 5.66
CA LEU A 104 4.07 5.16 4.91
C LEU A 104 3.58 6.28 3.98
N LEU A 105 2.28 6.35 3.70
CA LEU A 105 1.67 7.47 2.99
C LEU A 105 1.50 8.68 3.93
N VAL A 106 1.24 8.42 5.21
CA VAL A 106 1.02 9.42 6.26
C VAL A 106 2.35 9.92 6.82
N ASP A 107 3.21 9.01 7.24
CA ASP A 107 4.57 9.30 7.70
C ASP A 107 5.59 8.88 6.62
N ARG A 108 6.02 9.88 5.85
CA ARG A 108 6.96 9.72 4.74
C ARG A 108 8.42 9.91 5.17
N SER A 109 8.73 9.72 6.45
CA SER A 109 10.09 9.85 6.96
C SER A 109 10.93 8.58 6.68
N PRO A 110 12.26 8.73 6.47
CA PRO A 110 13.18 7.60 6.42
C PRO A 110 13.09 6.70 7.65
N GLU A 111 12.84 7.26 8.83
CA GLU A 111 12.72 6.53 10.09
C GLU A 111 11.44 5.68 10.12
N ALA A 112 10.33 6.16 9.56
CA ALA A 112 9.12 5.37 9.43
C ALA A 112 9.30 4.21 8.46
N PHE A 113 9.96 4.45 7.32
CA PHE A 113 10.31 3.38 6.39
C PHE A 113 11.23 2.34 7.01
N GLN A 114 12.28 2.77 7.72
CA GLN A 114 13.19 1.87 8.42
C GLN A 114 12.43 0.96 9.39
N ARG A 115 11.59 1.53 10.28
CA ARG A 115 10.81 0.73 11.23
C ARG A 115 9.90 -0.29 10.53
N TRP A 116 9.23 0.12 9.45
CA TRP A 116 8.40 -0.79 8.66
C TRP A 116 9.24 -1.91 8.02
N ALA A 117 10.39 -1.57 7.44
CA ALA A 117 11.25 -2.55 6.77
C ALA A 117 11.89 -3.53 7.76
N GLU A 118 12.30 -3.07 8.94
CA GLU A 118 12.85 -3.94 10.00
C GLU A 118 11.80 -4.93 10.52
N ASP A 119 10.56 -4.48 10.68
CA ASP A 119 9.43 -5.33 11.08
C ASP A 119 9.07 -6.34 9.98
N TYR A 120 8.96 -5.87 8.74
CA TYR A 120 8.54 -6.71 7.60
C TYR A 120 9.58 -7.75 7.17
N TYR A 121 10.86 -7.35 7.09
CA TYR A 121 11.93 -8.26 6.67
C TYR A 121 12.60 -8.98 7.85
N GLU A 122 12.22 -8.66 9.08
CA GLU A 122 12.80 -9.20 10.33
C GLU A 122 14.34 -9.05 10.42
N VAL A 123 14.90 -8.02 9.79
CA VAL A 123 16.34 -7.74 9.78
C VAL A 123 16.63 -6.26 10.03
N PRO A 124 17.77 -5.90 10.66
CA PRO A 124 18.17 -4.51 10.81
C PRO A 124 18.35 -3.81 9.46
N VAL A 125 17.94 -2.53 9.37
CA VAL A 125 18.07 -1.74 8.15
C VAL A 125 18.91 -0.49 8.42
N ASP A 126 19.90 -0.23 7.55
CA ASP A 126 20.77 0.95 7.67
C ASP A 126 20.00 2.25 7.35
N LEU A 127 19.76 3.06 8.38
CA LEU A 127 19.01 4.31 8.25
C LEU A 127 19.70 5.34 7.35
N GLU A 128 21.03 5.39 7.30
CA GLU A 128 21.73 6.35 6.45
C GLU A 128 21.62 5.96 4.98
N ALA A 129 21.65 4.66 4.67
CA ALA A 129 21.35 4.16 3.35
C ALA A 129 19.90 4.45 2.92
N VAL A 130 18.92 4.30 3.83
CA VAL A 130 17.52 4.70 3.57
C VAL A 130 17.42 6.20 3.31
N ARG A 131 18.03 7.05 4.16
CA ARG A 131 18.06 8.51 3.99
C ARG A 131 18.67 8.92 2.65
N HIS A 132 19.73 8.22 2.21
CA HIS A 132 20.35 8.45 0.91
C HIS A 132 19.36 8.21 -0.23
N VAL A 133 18.62 7.10 -0.22
CA VAL A 133 17.58 6.80 -1.22
C VAL A 133 16.46 7.85 -1.18
N PHE A 134 15.99 8.23 0.01
CA PHE A 134 14.94 9.25 0.17
C PHE A 134 15.38 10.64 -0.34
N SER A 135 16.67 10.94 -0.30
CA SER A 135 17.22 12.18 -0.86
C SER A 135 17.32 12.17 -2.40
N SER A 136 16.90 11.09 -3.06
CA SER A 136 17.06 10.87 -4.51
C SER A 136 18.52 10.95 -4.96
N GLY A 137 19.46 10.60 -4.07
CA GLY A 137 20.86 10.48 -4.40
C GLY A 137 21.12 9.30 -5.35
N PRO A 138 22.25 9.29 -6.08
CA PRO A 138 22.58 8.17 -6.95
C PRO A 138 22.74 6.89 -6.15
N LEU A 139 22.10 5.80 -6.55
CA LEU A 139 22.37 4.48 -5.99
C LEU A 139 23.82 4.10 -6.31
N THR A 140 24.57 3.79 -5.26
CA THR A 140 25.95 3.33 -5.34
C THR A 140 26.02 1.90 -4.82
N GLU A 141 27.06 1.17 -5.21
CA GLU A 141 27.34 -0.18 -4.71
C GLU A 141 27.34 -0.24 -3.17
N ALA A 142 27.88 0.80 -2.51
CA ALA A 142 27.93 0.86 -1.05
C ALA A 142 26.53 0.99 -0.42
N VAL A 143 25.66 1.82 -1.01
CA VAL A 143 24.27 1.99 -0.53
C VAL A 143 23.47 0.71 -0.72
N VAL A 144 23.61 0.08 -1.88
CA VAL A 144 22.91 -1.19 -2.18
C VAL A 144 23.31 -2.27 -1.19
N ARG A 145 24.63 -2.46 -0.96
CA ARG A 145 25.13 -3.48 -0.01
C ARG A 145 24.78 -3.18 1.45
N ALA A 146 24.59 -1.92 1.81
CA ALA A 146 24.13 -1.54 3.15
C ALA A 146 22.66 -1.92 3.39
N LEU A 147 21.82 -1.88 2.35
CA LEU A 147 20.41 -2.26 2.42
C LEU A 147 20.20 -3.78 2.27
N ASN A 148 20.95 -4.41 1.36
CA ASN A 148 20.91 -5.85 1.14
C ASN A 148 22.31 -6.37 0.76
N PRO A 149 23.01 -7.05 1.68
CA PRO A 149 24.35 -7.58 1.42
C PRO A 149 24.43 -8.63 0.30
N GLU A 150 23.30 -9.28 -0.03
CA GLU A 150 23.22 -10.36 -1.02
C GLU A 150 23.03 -9.85 -2.46
N THR A 151 22.83 -8.54 -2.65
CA THR A 151 22.65 -7.93 -3.96
C THR A 151 23.72 -6.86 -4.24
N GLY A 152 24.03 -6.63 -5.51
CA GLY A 152 24.92 -5.57 -5.98
C GLY A 152 24.19 -4.59 -6.91
N LEU A 153 24.80 -3.43 -7.17
CA LEU A 153 24.21 -2.41 -8.04
C LEU A 153 23.99 -2.94 -9.47
N ALA A 154 24.86 -3.84 -9.93
CA ALA A 154 24.73 -4.46 -11.24
C ALA A 154 23.46 -5.33 -11.37
N ASP A 155 23.03 -5.96 -10.28
CA ASP A 155 21.84 -6.82 -10.26
C ASP A 155 20.54 -5.99 -10.36
N LEU A 156 20.60 -4.70 -9.98
CA LEU A 156 19.47 -3.77 -9.97
C LEU A 156 19.36 -2.91 -11.24
N ALA A 157 20.17 -3.16 -12.26
CA ALA A 157 20.26 -2.28 -13.44
C ALA A 157 18.90 -2.10 -14.17
N GLU A 158 18.10 -3.16 -14.25
CA GLU A 158 16.76 -3.11 -14.83
C GLU A 158 15.82 -2.28 -13.97
N ASP A 159 15.75 -2.58 -12.67
CA ASP A 159 14.88 -1.90 -11.71
C ASP A 159 15.15 -0.39 -11.66
N VAL A 160 16.43 -0.01 -11.59
CA VAL A 160 16.90 1.38 -11.58
C VAL A 160 16.45 2.11 -12.84
N GLY A 161 16.54 1.46 -14.00
CA GLY A 161 16.07 2.00 -15.28
C GLY A 161 14.55 2.20 -15.32
N VAL A 162 13.79 1.26 -14.76
CA VAL A 162 12.31 1.32 -14.72
C VAL A 162 11.82 2.44 -13.81
N ILE A 163 12.40 2.59 -12.61
CA ILE A 163 11.95 3.58 -11.62
C ILE A 163 12.57 4.97 -11.83
N GLY A 164 13.51 5.12 -12.78
CA GLY A 164 14.19 6.37 -13.06
C GLY A 164 15.11 6.85 -11.94
N CYS A 165 15.66 5.92 -11.15
CA CYS A 165 16.59 6.26 -10.07
C CYS A 165 17.97 6.58 -10.67
N PRO A 166 18.66 7.64 -10.23
CA PRO A 166 20.05 7.87 -10.63
C PRO A 166 20.95 6.76 -10.08
N ALA A 167 21.94 6.31 -10.85
CA ALA A 167 22.92 5.28 -10.45
C ALA A 167 24.34 5.75 -10.81
N SER A 168 25.32 5.46 -9.94
CA SER A 168 26.73 5.87 -10.07
C SER A 168 27.71 4.81 -9.62
#